data_AF-A0A0C9RF06-F1
#
_entry.id   AF-A0A0C9RF06-F1
#
_cell.length_a   1.000
_cell.length_b   1.000
_cell.length_c   1.000
_cell.angle_alpha   90.00
_cell.angle_beta   90.00
_cell.angle_gamma   90.00
#
_symmetry.space_group_name_H-M   'P 1'
#
loop_
_entity.id
_entity.type
_entity.pdbx_description
1 polymer ?
#
loop_
_entity_poly.entity_id
_entity_poly.type
_entity_poly.pdbx_seq_one_letter_code
_entity_poly.pdbx_strand_id
1 'polypeptide(L)'
;MLRQTCNLYSLVAAAQQHQQQRGMATLKTISMRLKSVKNIQKITQSMKMVSAAKYNHAERDLRQARPLGEGTKQFYEQAEITAPEGEPKQLIVAITSDRGLCGAVHTGVARSIRDSLLADSQLRENTKIICVGEKSKAILSRLFPNNILFVASEVGRKPPTFGDAVKVAAEIMNSGYRNR
;
A
#
# COMPACT_ATOMS: atom_id res chain seq x y z
N MET A 1 -43.23 -20.86 61.99
CA MET A 1 -43.47 -20.83 60.52
C MET A 1 -43.14 -19.50 59.82
N LEU A 2 -43.09 -18.33 60.49
CA LEU A 2 -42.83 -17.04 59.81
C LEU A 2 -41.36 -16.70 59.48
N ARG A 3 -40.37 -17.48 59.94
CA ARG A 3 -38.93 -17.20 59.69
C ARG A 3 -38.37 -17.81 58.39
N GLN A 4 -39.04 -18.79 57.80
CA GLN A 4 -38.57 -19.45 56.56
C GLN A 4 -39.00 -18.73 55.28
N THR A 5 -40.06 -17.92 55.31
CA THR A 5 -40.58 -17.19 54.13
C THR A 5 -39.80 -15.90 53.83
N CYS A 6 -39.16 -15.27 54.84
CA CYS A 6 -38.33 -14.08 54.63
C CYS A 6 -37.03 -14.37 53.86
N ASN A 7 -36.43 -15.56 54.02
CA ASN A 7 -35.14 -15.87 53.41
C ASN A 7 -35.27 -16.13 51.89
N LEU A 8 -36.43 -16.65 51.46
CA LEU A 8 -36.72 -16.94 50.05
C LEU A 8 -36.92 -15.66 49.22
N TYR A 9 -37.54 -14.63 49.79
CA TYR A 9 -37.74 -13.34 49.11
C TYR A 9 -36.43 -12.57 48.86
N SER A 10 -35.45 -12.66 49.77
CA SER A 10 -34.15 -11.99 49.62
C SER A 10 -33.28 -12.61 48.51
N LEU A 11 -33.33 -13.94 48.36
CA LEU A 11 -32.57 -14.68 47.35
C LEU A 11 -33.09 -14.42 45.93
N VAL A 12 -34.41 -14.28 45.76
CA VAL A 12 -35.03 -13.95 44.46
C VAL A 12 -34.68 -12.52 44.03
N ALA A 13 -34.67 -11.55 44.95
CA ALA A 13 -34.26 -10.18 44.66
C ALA A 13 -32.78 -10.06 44.29
N ALA A 14 -31.89 -10.80 44.98
CA ALA A 14 -30.46 -10.85 44.66
C ALA A 14 -30.20 -11.52 43.28
N ALA A 15 -30.95 -12.58 42.95
CA ALA A 15 -30.88 -13.23 41.64
C ALA A 15 -31.35 -12.30 40.49
N GLN A 16 -32.38 -11.49 40.72
CA GLN A 16 -32.86 -10.50 39.74
C GLN A 16 -31.84 -9.37 39.51
N GLN A 17 -31.13 -8.91 40.54
CA GLN A 17 -30.09 -7.88 40.40
C GLN A 17 -28.86 -8.38 39.63
N HIS A 18 -28.48 -9.64 39.80
CA HIS A 18 -27.33 -10.24 39.10
C HIS A 18 -27.57 -10.45 37.59
N GLN A 19 -28.83 -10.53 37.17
CA GLN A 19 -29.22 -10.71 35.77
C GLN A 19 -29.28 -9.39 34.99
N GLN A 20 -29.60 -8.26 35.64
CA GLN A 20 -29.66 -6.94 35.00
C GLN A 20 -28.28 -6.33 34.68
N GLN A 21 -27.24 -6.63 35.48
CA GLN A 21 -25.93 -6.00 35.33
C GLN A 21 -25.16 -6.47 34.07
N ARG A 22 -25.44 -7.69 33.57
CA ARG A 22 -24.79 -8.26 32.36
C ARG A 22 -25.24 -7.62 31.05
N GLY A 23 -26.44 -7.02 31.01
CA GLY A 23 -26.99 -6.38 29.80
C GLY A 23 -26.40 -4.99 29.54
N MET A 24 -26.19 -4.19 30.59
CA MET A 24 -25.83 -2.77 30.43
C MET A 24 -24.41 -2.56 29.87
N ALA A 25 -23.44 -3.37 30.31
CA ALA A 25 -22.07 -3.35 29.77
C ALA A 25 -22.02 -3.79 28.29
N THR A 26 -22.85 -4.76 27.92
CA THR A 26 -22.95 -5.31 26.56
C THR A 26 -23.64 -4.32 25.61
N LEU A 27 -24.76 -3.71 26.02
CA LEU A 27 -25.48 -2.70 25.24
C LEU A 27 -24.66 -1.41 25.07
N LYS A 28 -23.93 -0.98 26.11
CA LYS A 28 -23.00 0.16 26.01
C LYS A 28 -21.88 -0.13 24.99
N THR A 29 -21.31 -1.34 25.01
CA THR A 29 -20.27 -1.75 24.05
C THR A 29 -20.78 -1.76 22.61
N ILE A 30 -21.99 -2.28 22.37
CA ILE A 30 -22.63 -2.24 21.04
C ILE A 30 -22.88 -0.80 20.60
N SER A 31 -23.39 0.05 21.48
CA SER A 31 -23.60 1.48 21.19
C SER A 31 -22.30 2.20 20.83
N MET A 32 -21.20 1.92 21.54
CA MET A 32 -19.87 2.45 21.21
C MET A 32 -19.37 1.98 19.85
N ARG A 33 -19.54 0.68 19.51
CA ARG A 33 -19.18 0.14 18.19
C ARG A 33 -19.99 0.79 17.08
N LEU A 34 -21.30 0.98 17.25
CA LEU A 34 -22.16 1.64 16.28
C LEU A 34 -21.71 3.09 16.02
N LYS A 35 -21.33 3.83 17.07
CA LYS A 35 -20.77 5.18 16.91
C LYS A 35 -19.46 5.16 16.13
N SER A 36 -18.56 4.22 16.43
CA SER A 36 -17.30 4.05 15.71
C SER A 36 -17.50 3.72 14.23
N VAL A 37 -18.37 2.75 13.91
CA VAL A 37 -18.67 2.36 12.52
C VAL A 37 -19.31 3.52 11.75
N LYS A 38 -20.23 4.28 12.36
CA LYS A 38 -20.81 5.48 11.73
C LYS A 38 -19.76 6.56 11.46
N ASN A 39 -18.79 6.73 12.36
CA ASN A 39 -17.69 7.68 12.14
C ASN A 39 -16.76 7.21 11.02
N ILE A 40 -16.38 5.92 11.00
CA ILE A 40 -15.59 5.33 9.92
C ILE A 40 -16.32 5.49 8.58
N GLN A 41 -17.64 5.25 8.52
CA GLN A 41 -18.46 5.44 7.32
C GLN A 41 -18.42 6.89 6.80
N LYS A 42 -18.50 7.89 7.69
CA LYS A 42 -18.41 9.30 7.30
C LYS A 42 -17.02 9.66 6.78
N ILE A 43 -15.97 9.16 7.42
CA ILE A 43 -14.58 9.37 6.99
C ILE A 43 -14.35 8.74 5.61
N THR A 44 -14.80 7.49 5.39
CA THR A 44 -14.64 6.81 4.10
C THR A 44 -15.47 7.45 3.01
N GLN A 45 -16.69 7.91 3.29
CA GLN A 45 -17.51 8.65 2.32
C GLN A 45 -16.85 9.97 1.90
N SER A 46 -16.29 10.70 2.87
CA SER A 46 -15.54 11.93 2.59
C SER A 46 -14.27 11.64 1.79
N MET A 47 -13.50 10.63 2.19
CA MET A 47 -12.31 10.18 1.46
C MET A 47 -12.64 9.70 0.04
N LYS A 48 -13.78 9.05 -0.20
CA LYS A 48 -14.22 8.65 -1.55
C LYS A 48 -14.29 9.87 -2.47
N MET A 49 -14.91 10.96 -2.03
CA MET A 49 -15.04 12.20 -2.81
C MET A 49 -13.68 12.89 -2.99
N VAL A 50 -12.86 12.97 -1.94
CA VAL A 50 -11.51 13.56 -2.01
C VAL A 50 -10.61 12.77 -2.96
N SER A 51 -10.65 11.44 -2.90
CA SER A 51 -9.86 10.57 -3.79
C SER A 51 -10.33 10.66 -5.23
N ALA A 52 -11.65 10.74 -5.48
CA ALA A 52 -12.18 10.95 -6.83
C ALA A 52 -11.71 12.29 -7.41
N ALA A 53 -11.75 13.37 -6.63
CA ALA A 53 -11.24 14.67 -7.08
C ALA A 53 -9.72 14.64 -7.38
N LYS A 54 -8.93 13.97 -6.53
CA LYS A 54 -7.48 13.78 -6.75
C LYS A 54 -7.16 12.93 -7.97
N TYR A 55 -7.94 11.87 -8.21
CA TYR A 55 -7.80 11.03 -9.40
C TYR A 55 -8.06 11.85 -10.67
N ASN A 56 -9.17 12.60 -10.70
CA ASN A 56 -9.50 13.46 -11.84
C ASN A 56 -8.43 14.53 -12.10
N HIS A 57 -7.81 15.07 -11.05
CA HIS A 57 -6.70 16.01 -11.19
C HIS A 57 -5.46 15.32 -11.77
N ALA A 58 -5.04 14.19 -11.20
CA ALA A 58 -3.89 13.42 -11.69
C ALA A 58 -4.09 12.92 -13.13
N GLU A 59 -5.31 12.58 -13.53
CA GLU A 59 -5.62 12.18 -14.90
C GLU A 59 -5.42 13.33 -15.90
N ARG A 60 -5.77 14.57 -15.53
CA ARG A 60 -5.54 15.75 -16.37
C ARG A 60 -4.05 16.00 -16.56
N ASP A 61 -3.28 15.94 -15.48
CA ASP A 61 -1.82 16.13 -15.52
C ASP A 61 -1.16 15.03 -16.37
N LEU A 62 -1.61 13.78 -16.22
CA LEU A 62 -1.13 12.65 -17.00
C LEU A 62 -1.45 12.78 -18.50
N ARG A 63 -2.64 13.30 -18.86
CA ARG A 63 -2.99 13.55 -20.27
C ARG A 63 -2.04 14.55 -20.93
N GLN A 64 -1.59 15.56 -20.20
CA GLN A 64 -0.60 16.52 -20.70
C GLN A 64 0.79 15.90 -20.84
N ALA A 65 1.16 14.97 -19.94
CA ALA A 65 2.48 14.32 -19.96
C ALA A 65 2.58 13.15 -20.96
N ARG A 66 1.47 12.52 -21.36
CA ARG A 66 1.46 11.34 -22.27
C ARG A 66 2.23 11.55 -23.59
N PRO A 67 2.01 12.64 -24.35
CA PRO A 67 2.69 12.84 -25.63
C PRO A 67 4.21 12.87 -25.51
N LEU A 68 4.74 13.36 -24.39
CA LEU A 68 6.18 13.39 -24.13
C LEU A 68 6.76 11.97 -24.02
N GLY A 69 6.08 11.09 -23.28
CA GLY A 69 6.50 9.70 -23.12
C GLY A 69 6.34 8.89 -24.40
N GLU A 70 5.21 9.04 -25.10
CA GLU A 70 4.92 8.32 -26.34
C GLU A 70 5.86 8.75 -27.47
N GLY A 71 6.08 10.05 -27.65
CA GLY A 71 7.00 10.56 -28.68
C GLY A 71 8.45 10.12 -28.44
N THR A 72 8.90 10.12 -27.18
CA THR A 72 10.23 9.63 -26.81
C THR A 72 10.37 8.13 -27.10
N LYS A 73 9.35 7.34 -26.77
CA LYS A 73 9.33 5.90 -27.04
C LYS A 73 9.38 5.60 -28.54
N GLN A 74 8.57 6.29 -29.35
CA GLN A 74 8.57 6.13 -30.81
C GLN A 74 9.92 6.50 -31.42
N PHE A 75 10.55 7.57 -30.94
CA PHE A 75 11.89 7.96 -31.37
C PHE A 75 12.91 6.84 -31.11
N TYR A 76 12.91 6.25 -29.91
CA TYR A 76 13.82 5.15 -29.58
C TYR A 76 13.54 3.87 -30.37
N GLU A 77 12.27 3.57 -30.66
CA GLU A 77 11.88 2.44 -31.51
C GLU A 77 12.37 2.63 -32.95
N GLN A 78 12.27 3.84 -33.51
CA GLN A 78 12.78 4.16 -34.86
C GLN A 78 14.31 4.21 -34.93
N ALA A 79 14.97 4.57 -33.83
CA ALA A 79 16.43 4.64 -33.75
C ALA A 79 17.10 3.26 -33.59
N GLU A 80 16.33 2.17 -33.55
CA GLU A 80 16.81 0.77 -33.43
C GLU A 80 17.88 0.58 -32.34
N ILE A 81 17.75 1.30 -31.21
CA ILE A 81 18.69 1.17 -30.09
C ILE A 81 18.47 -0.19 -29.42
N THR A 82 19.15 -1.20 -29.95
CA THR A 82 19.16 -2.55 -29.38
C THR A 82 19.92 -2.53 -28.05
N ALA A 83 19.37 -3.20 -27.04
CA ALA A 83 20.08 -3.38 -25.78
C ALA A 83 21.40 -4.14 -26.03
N PRO A 84 22.54 -3.73 -25.43
CA PRO A 84 23.81 -4.39 -25.66
C PRO A 84 23.73 -5.89 -25.31
N GLU A 85 24.27 -6.74 -26.18
CA GLU A 85 24.37 -8.19 -25.99
C GLU A 85 25.42 -8.49 -24.92
N GLY A 86 25.00 -8.47 -23.66
CA GLY A 86 25.80 -8.84 -22.50
C GLY A 86 24.95 -9.59 -21.47
N GLU A 87 25.60 -10.26 -20.49
CA GLU A 87 24.90 -10.93 -19.39
C GLU A 87 23.84 -10.00 -18.79
N PRO A 88 22.55 -10.37 -18.79
CA PRO A 88 21.48 -9.42 -18.51
C PRO A 88 21.43 -9.14 -17.00
N LYS A 89 22.18 -8.14 -16.55
CA LYS A 89 21.98 -7.54 -15.23
C LYS A 89 20.66 -6.79 -15.29
N GLN A 90 19.62 -7.43 -14.78
CA GLN A 90 18.28 -6.88 -14.81
C GLN A 90 18.08 -5.91 -13.64
N LEU A 91 17.46 -4.76 -13.92
CA LEU A 91 17.07 -3.79 -12.92
C LEU A 91 15.55 -3.65 -12.94
N ILE A 92 14.90 -3.97 -11.82
CA ILE A 92 13.46 -3.83 -11.65
C ILE A 92 13.19 -2.56 -10.83
N VAL A 93 12.47 -1.62 -11.41
CA VAL A 93 11.99 -0.42 -10.70
C VAL A 93 10.56 -0.66 -10.24
N ALA A 94 10.39 -0.90 -8.94
CA ALA A 94 9.10 -1.13 -8.30
C ALA A 94 8.45 0.21 -7.92
N ILE A 95 7.52 0.69 -8.75
CA ILE A 95 6.81 1.95 -8.50
C ILE A 95 5.57 1.70 -7.65
N THR A 96 5.55 2.29 -6.44
CA THR A 96 4.42 2.22 -5.50
C THR A 96 4.20 3.56 -4.81
N SER A 97 3.23 3.63 -3.88
CA SER A 97 2.97 4.83 -3.09
C SER A 97 3.39 4.66 -1.63
N ASP A 98 3.60 5.78 -0.93
CA ASP A 98 3.89 5.77 0.51
C ASP A 98 2.63 5.54 1.37
N ARG A 99 1.46 5.87 0.81
CA ARG A 99 0.17 5.81 1.52
C ARG A 99 -0.49 4.44 1.35
N GLY A 100 -1.23 4.04 2.38
CA GLY A 100 -2.06 2.83 2.37
C GLY A 100 -3.48 3.08 1.85
N LEU A 101 -4.39 2.16 2.14
CA LEU A 101 -5.82 2.22 1.82
C LEU A 101 -6.15 2.26 0.30
N CYS A 102 -5.27 1.68 -0.52
CA CYS A 102 -5.42 1.59 -1.98
C CYS A 102 -5.81 0.18 -2.47
N GLY A 103 -6.36 -0.66 -1.59
CA GLY A 103 -6.70 -2.05 -1.90
C GLY A 103 -5.46 -2.91 -2.22
N ALA A 104 -5.53 -3.71 -3.27
CA ALA A 104 -4.52 -4.72 -3.62
C ALA A 104 -3.42 -4.24 -4.58
N VAL A 105 -3.36 -2.95 -4.91
CA VAL A 105 -2.41 -2.42 -5.92
C VAL A 105 -0.95 -2.74 -5.55
N HIS A 106 -0.52 -2.40 -4.32
CA HIS A 106 0.85 -2.63 -3.86
C HIS A 106 1.22 -4.10 -3.81
N THR A 107 0.27 -4.93 -3.34
CA THR A 107 0.44 -6.38 -3.29
C THR A 107 0.52 -6.99 -4.68
N GLY A 108 -0.27 -6.48 -5.64
CA GLY A 108 -0.22 -6.91 -7.04
C GLY A 108 1.14 -6.66 -7.67
N VAL A 109 1.67 -5.44 -7.54
CA VAL A 109 3.01 -5.08 -8.05
C VAL A 109 4.09 -5.96 -7.43
N ALA A 110 4.08 -6.12 -6.10
CA ALA A 110 5.05 -6.95 -5.40
C ALA A 110 4.93 -8.43 -5.77
N ARG A 111 3.71 -8.93 -6.01
CA ARG A 111 3.47 -10.30 -6.45
C ARG A 111 4.01 -10.55 -7.85
N SER A 112 3.78 -9.65 -8.80
CA SER A 112 4.36 -9.76 -10.15
C SER A 112 5.88 -9.83 -10.10
N ILE A 113 6.53 -8.96 -9.32
CA ILE A 113 7.99 -8.95 -9.15
C ILE A 113 8.47 -10.26 -8.52
N ARG A 114 7.79 -10.71 -7.46
CA ARG A 114 8.10 -11.98 -6.78
C ARG A 114 7.99 -13.16 -7.73
N ASP A 115 6.91 -13.25 -8.49
CA ASP A 115 6.65 -14.39 -9.36
C ASP A 115 7.68 -14.42 -10.50
N SER A 116 8.11 -13.26 -11.03
CA SER A 116 9.23 -13.15 -11.98
C SER A 116 10.57 -13.59 -11.38
N LEU A 117 10.87 -13.22 -10.13
CA LEU A 117 12.13 -13.58 -9.46
C LEU A 117 12.18 -15.03 -8.96
N LEU A 118 11.02 -15.65 -8.73
CA LEU A 118 10.94 -17.06 -8.34
C LEU A 118 10.96 -18.01 -9.54
N ALA A 119 10.57 -17.54 -10.72
CA ALA A 119 10.56 -18.34 -11.93
C ALA A 119 11.97 -18.75 -12.38
N ASP A 120 12.98 -17.91 -12.14
CA ASP A 120 14.36 -18.16 -12.53
C ASP A 120 15.34 -17.72 -11.42
N SER A 121 16.07 -18.71 -10.89
CA SER A 121 17.04 -18.51 -9.81
C SER A 121 18.31 -17.78 -10.27
N GLN A 122 18.72 -17.93 -11.54
CA GLN A 122 19.86 -17.20 -12.08
C GLN A 122 19.48 -15.73 -12.29
N LEU A 123 18.27 -15.49 -12.79
CA LEU A 123 17.70 -14.14 -12.87
C LEU A 123 17.64 -13.48 -11.49
N ARG A 124 17.27 -14.24 -10.45
CA ARG A 124 17.20 -13.73 -9.07
C ARG A 124 18.54 -13.19 -8.58
N GLU A 125 19.66 -13.84 -8.86
CA GLU A 125 20.98 -13.39 -8.41
C GLU A 125 21.46 -12.16 -9.18
N ASN A 126 21.14 -12.10 -10.47
CA ASN A 126 21.52 -11.01 -11.37
C ASN A 126 20.52 -9.86 -11.44
N THR A 127 19.41 -9.94 -10.69
CA THR A 127 18.40 -8.88 -10.64
C THR A 127 18.54 -8.02 -9.40
N LYS A 128 18.61 -6.70 -9.62
CA LYS A 128 18.48 -5.72 -8.55
C LYS A 128 17.14 -5.01 -8.61
N ILE A 129 16.67 -4.57 -7.45
CA ILE A 129 15.37 -3.92 -7.29
C ILE A 129 15.59 -2.53 -6.73
N ILE A 130 14.94 -1.54 -7.35
CA ILE A 130 14.83 -0.18 -6.84
C ILE A 130 13.39 0.03 -6.42
N CYS A 131 13.20 0.42 -5.17
CA CYS A 131 11.88 0.62 -4.61
C CYS A 131 11.54 2.11 -4.64
N VAL A 132 10.52 2.49 -5.41
CA VAL A 132 9.94 3.83 -5.32
C VAL A 132 8.70 3.74 -4.43
N GLY A 133 8.73 4.47 -3.32
CA GLY A 133 7.73 4.46 -2.25
C GLY A 133 8.02 3.44 -1.13
N GLU A 134 7.56 3.75 0.08
CA GLU A 134 7.84 2.92 1.27
C GLU A 134 7.12 1.55 1.24
N LYS A 135 6.02 1.41 0.49
CA LYS A 135 5.22 0.18 0.47
C LYS A 135 5.87 -0.96 -0.31
N SER A 136 6.55 -0.68 -1.42
CA SER A 136 7.32 -1.69 -2.16
C SER A 136 8.44 -2.25 -1.28
N LYS A 137 9.20 -1.37 -0.61
CA LYS A 137 10.23 -1.78 0.35
C LYS A 137 9.67 -2.68 1.45
N ALA A 138 8.57 -2.30 2.10
CA ALA A 138 8.02 -3.09 3.22
C ALA A 138 7.63 -4.53 2.85
N ILE A 139 7.20 -4.77 1.60
CA ILE A 139 6.83 -6.10 1.11
C ILE A 139 8.07 -6.84 0.60
N LEU A 140 8.87 -6.20 -0.25
CA LEU A 140 10.00 -6.83 -0.92
C LEU A 140 11.19 -7.05 0.01
N SER A 141 11.41 -6.21 1.02
CA SER A 141 12.52 -6.39 1.98
C SER A 141 12.38 -7.66 2.82
N ARG A 142 11.16 -8.19 2.97
CA ARG A 142 10.90 -9.45 3.68
C ARG A 142 11.24 -10.67 2.84
N LEU A 143 11.17 -10.54 1.51
CA LEU A 143 11.34 -11.64 0.56
C LEU A 143 12.75 -11.65 -0.04
N PHE A 144 13.25 -10.47 -0.43
CA PHE A 144 14.49 -10.28 -1.19
C PHE A 144 15.31 -9.10 -0.64
N PRO A 145 15.79 -9.16 0.61
CA PRO A 145 16.55 -8.06 1.21
C PRO A 145 17.85 -7.74 0.45
N ASN A 146 18.55 -8.76 -0.05
CA ASN A 146 19.86 -8.63 -0.69
C ASN A 146 19.81 -8.08 -2.13
N ASN A 147 18.61 -8.01 -2.70
CA ASN A 147 18.38 -7.55 -4.07
C ASN A 147 18.02 -6.06 -4.14
N ILE A 148 17.71 -5.42 -3.02
CA ILE A 148 17.33 -4.00 -2.98
C ILE A 148 18.59 -3.13 -3.03
N LEU A 149 18.69 -2.24 -4.02
CA LEU A 149 19.79 -1.27 -4.12
C LEU A 149 19.53 -0.04 -3.25
N PHE A 150 18.41 0.63 -3.50
CA PHE A 150 18.00 1.79 -2.71
C PHE A 150 16.48 1.97 -2.76
N VAL A 151 16.00 2.86 -1.88
CA VAL A 151 14.59 3.18 -1.75
C VAL A 151 14.41 4.69 -1.88
N ALA A 152 13.65 5.10 -2.89
CA ALA A 152 13.22 6.48 -3.05
C ALA A 152 11.90 6.69 -2.29
N SER A 153 11.98 7.23 -1.08
CA SER A 153 10.81 7.53 -0.24
C SER A 153 10.26 8.94 -0.51
N GLU A 154 9.01 9.19 -0.13
CA GLU A 154 8.31 10.50 -0.20
C GLU A 154 7.83 10.98 -1.57
N VAL A 155 8.05 10.22 -2.63
CA VAL A 155 7.58 10.55 -4.00
C VAL A 155 6.04 10.62 -4.08
N GLY A 156 5.31 9.94 -3.18
CA GLY A 156 3.84 9.83 -3.23
C GLY A 156 3.07 10.79 -2.31
N ARG A 157 3.72 11.77 -1.66
CA ARG A 157 3.03 12.70 -0.74
C ARG A 157 2.37 13.89 -1.44
N LYS A 158 3.02 14.44 -2.45
CA LYS A 158 2.54 15.51 -3.33
C LYS A 158 2.36 14.94 -4.75
N PRO A 159 1.66 15.63 -5.66
CA PRO A 159 1.65 15.25 -7.08
C PRO A 159 3.11 15.14 -7.58
N PRO A 160 3.49 14.03 -8.23
CA PRO A 160 4.86 13.82 -8.66
C PRO A 160 5.24 14.85 -9.72
N THR A 161 6.40 15.47 -9.55
CA THR A 161 6.92 16.44 -10.50
C THR A 161 8.05 15.83 -11.33
N PHE A 162 8.36 16.47 -12.47
CA PHE A 162 9.52 16.06 -13.28
C PHE A 162 10.83 16.07 -12.48
N GLY A 163 10.98 17.02 -11.54
CA GLY A 163 12.15 17.08 -10.67
C GLY A 163 12.33 15.85 -9.78
N ASP A 164 11.23 15.22 -9.35
CA ASP A 164 11.30 13.99 -8.55
C ASP A 164 11.74 12.80 -9.43
N ALA A 165 11.27 12.75 -10.67
CA ALA A 165 11.71 11.74 -11.64
C ALA A 165 13.21 11.88 -11.96
N VAL A 166 13.71 13.11 -12.14
CA VAL A 166 15.14 13.37 -12.39
C VAL A 166 16.02 12.91 -11.23
N LYS A 167 15.59 13.15 -9.98
CA LYS A 167 16.34 12.68 -8.79
C LYS A 167 16.46 11.16 -8.78
N VAL A 168 15.35 10.45 -8.98
CA VAL A 168 15.35 8.98 -9.02
C VAL A 168 16.20 8.48 -10.19
N ALA A 169 16.10 9.10 -11.37
CA ALA A 169 16.92 8.75 -12.52
C ALA A 169 18.42 8.98 -12.27
N ALA A 170 18.80 10.08 -11.63
CA ALA A 170 20.17 10.37 -11.26
C ALA A 170 20.71 9.35 -10.24
N GLU A 171 19.91 8.98 -9.23
CA GLU A 171 20.27 7.92 -8.28
C GLU A 171 20.43 6.56 -8.96
N ILE A 172 19.56 6.23 -9.93
CA ILE A 172 19.71 5.02 -10.75
C ILE A 172 21.05 5.05 -11.49
N MET A 173 21.38 6.16 -12.17
CA MET A 173 22.65 6.27 -12.90
C MET A 173 23.87 6.20 -11.98
N ASN A 174 23.78 6.80 -10.80
CA ASN A 174 24.86 6.80 -9.81
C ASN A 174 25.04 5.45 -9.09
N SER A 175 24.02 4.59 -9.09
CA SER A 175 24.07 3.27 -8.43
C SER A 175 25.12 2.32 -9.01
N GLY A 176 25.70 2.64 -10.17
CA GLY A 176 26.76 1.85 -10.81
C GLY A 176 26.30 0.50 -11.35
N TYR A 177 25.01 0.18 -11.24
CA TYR A 177 24.41 -1.04 -11.79
C TYR A 177 24.11 -0.87 -13.28
N ARG A 178 25.18 -0.79 -14.08
CA ARG A 178 25.09 -0.66 -15.54
C ARG A 178 25.11 -2.06 -16.19
N ASN A 179 24.20 -2.31 -17.12
CA ASN A 179 24.36 -3.39 -18.09
C ASN A 179 25.63 -3.06 -18.89
N ARG A 180 26.65 -3.91 -18.80
CA ARG A 180 27.93 -3.68 -19.47
C ARG A 180 27.80 -4.01 -20.94
#